data_AF-A0AA88PZA8-F1
#
_entry.id   AF-A0AA88PZA8-F1
#
_cell.length_a   1.000
_cell.length_b   1.000
_cell.length_c   1.000
_cell.angle_alpha   90.00
_cell.angle_beta   90.00
_cell.angle_gamma   90.00
#
_symmetry.space_group_name_H-M   'P 1'
#
loop_
_entity.id
_entity.type
_entity.pdbx_description
1 polymer ?
#
loop_
_entity_poly.entity_id
_entity_poly.type
_entity_poly.pdbx_seq_one_letter_code
_entity_poly.pdbx_strand_id
1 'polypeptide(L)'
;MKFFFVFFIYVPFVYSELHTFMTTYTGINGQTFEGIPEFSAVTTLDGQQIDYYDSEIKKLIPRQDWMKYYAATDGWKVDSEIREQVQQIYKNNIQVLIQRFNQTRGVHTYQRMYGCEWDNETEDSHGFDWYGYDGEDYVSLDLKELRYIAAVAQGIITIMKWDNNRAQLQLLQQYYRHECVDWLKKFLTMRKVDSERRAPEVSLLQKDPSSPVVCHATGFYPSAVTITWVRNGQEHHENVEVEEKLPNEDGTFQKTVILNVHPDDWKKDQFVCVVEHKGKTIRKILTEDKIKSNRRMHTLTIFYTEINGQTTAGIPEVWAVTVLDGQQIDYYDSGIKEMIPKQDWIMQSVSIETFKEYAAIKERLQQTNKINITLLMELFNQSHGVHVYQRIYGCDWDNDTGDSHGFDQHGYDGEDFITLNTKIHRYISAVPQGSITVNKWNKDSAQLEFLQHCGQECVEWLKKFSSWKVDLKRRAPEVSLLQKDPSSPVVCHATGFYPPSVAISWLNNGQDHNEDVDLGELLPNVDGTFQKTSTLIVYPDEWKKNQFACVVEHQGKTIRMILNEDDIKSNRTRVPLSLFPPSRFILFLGGLSACSAIPAAISSTRGREDERD
;
A
#
# COMPACT_ATOMS: atom_id res chain seq x y z
N MET A 1 -16.26 50.23 31.94
CA MET A 1 -15.27 49.66 30.99
C MET A 1 -15.42 50.35 29.64
N LYS A 2 -14.34 50.43 28.84
CA LYS A 2 -14.43 50.69 27.39
C LYS A 2 -14.15 49.38 26.68
N PHE A 3 -15.05 48.92 25.81
CA PHE A 3 -14.80 47.76 24.95
C PHE A 3 -14.07 48.22 23.68
N PHE A 4 -12.96 47.58 23.36
CA PHE A 4 -12.32 47.67 22.04
C PHE A 4 -12.84 46.52 21.18
N PHE A 5 -13.50 46.84 20.06
CA PHE A 5 -13.75 45.87 19.00
C PHE A 5 -12.53 45.80 18.10
N VAL A 6 -11.86 44.64 18.07
CA VAL A 6 -10.78 44.36 17.12
C VAL A 6 -11.40 43.72 15.87
N PHE A 7 -11.46 44.49 14.78
CA PHE A 7 -11.78 43.92 13.47
C PHE A 7 -10.56 43.17 12.93
N PHE A 8 -10.65 41.84 12.88
CA PHE A 8 -9.73 41.03 12.10
C PHE A 8 -10.05 41.19 10.62
N ILE A 9 -9.22 41.94 9.90
CA ILE A 9 -9.25 42.00 8.44
C ILE A 9 -8.66 40.68 7.94
N TYR A 10 -9.50 39.81 7.39
CA TYR A 10 -9.07 38.56 6.77
C TYR A 10 -8.46 38.87 5.40
N VAL A 11 -7.13 39.00 5.36
CA VAL A 11 -6.37 39.05 4.11
C VAL A 11 -6.08 37.61 3.68
N PRO A 12 -6.64 37.11 2.56
CA PRO A 12 -6.26 35.82 2.04
C PRO A 12 -4.80 35.90 1.55
N PHE A 13 -3.91 35.17 2.22
CA PHE A 13 -2.56 34.94 1.71
C PHE A 13 -2.62 33.83 0.66
N VAL A 14 -2.32 34.22 -0.57
CA VAL A 14 -2.07 33.35 -1.72
C VAL A 14 -0.59 32.92 -1.66
N TYR A 15 -0.28 31.69 -2.07
CA TYR A 15 0.99 30.98 -1.87
C TYR A 15 1.61 30.54 -3.20
N SER A 16 2.32 31.44 -3.88
CA SER A 16 2.81 31.13 -5.23
C SER A 16 3.89 30.06 -5.26
N GLU A 17 3.72 29.08 -6.16
CA GLU A 17 4.67 28.00 -6.41
C GLU A 17 5.31 28.24 -7.78
N LEU A 18 6.59 28.61 -7.78
CA LEU A 18 7.36 28.84 -9.00
C LEU A 18 7.84 27.49 -9.57
N HIS A 19 7.17 27.02 -10.61
CA HIS A 19 7.55 25.81 -11.31
C HIS A 19 8.63 26.10 -12.36
N THR A 20 9.51 25.13 -12.62
CA THR A 20 10.62 25.26 -13.58
C THR A 20 10.69 24.07 -14.53
N PHE A 21 10.69 24.32 -15.84
CA PHE A 21 10.96 23.31 -16.86
C PHE A 21 12.25 23.67 -17.58
N MET A 22 13.30 22.86 -17.41
CA MET A 22 14.65 23.14 -17.94
C MET A 22 15.21 21.94 -18.70
N THR A 23 15.97 22.20 -19.76
CA THR A 23 16.69 21.18 -20.53
C THR A 23 18.15 21.58 -20.72
N THR A 24 19.04 20.78 -20.15
CA THR A 24 20.50 20.91 -20.24
C THR A 24 21.05 20.04 -21.37
N TYR A 25 21.81 20.60 -22.31
CA TYR A 25 22.66 19.85 -23.22
C TYR A 25 24.13 20.10 -22.88
N THR A 26 24.97 19.07 -22.97
CA THR A 26 26.41 19.17 -22.72
C THR A 26 27.14 18.39 -23.81
N GLY A 27 27.96 19.09 -24.60
CA GLY A 27 28.94 18.47 -25.50
C GLY A 27 30.35 18.59 -24.92
N ILE A 28 31.15 17.53 -25.04
CA ILE A 28 32.50 17.42 -24.51
C ILE A 28 33.45 17.03 -25.64
N ASN A 29 34.63 17.65 -25.70
CA ASN A 29 35.67 17.36 -26.68
C ASN A 29 37.03 17.20 -26.01
N GLY A 30 37.51 15.97 -25.92
CA GLY A 30 38.81 15.58 -25.38
C GLY A 30 38.81 14.10 -24.99
N GLN A 31 39.84 13.63 -24.30
CA GLN A 31 39.79 12.30 -23.67
C GLN A 31 38.97 12.39 -22.38
N THR A 32 37.77 11.80 -22.39
CA THR A 32 36.94 11.62 -21.20
C THR A 32 37.31 10.32 -20.46
N PHE A 33 36.81 10.16 -19.24
CA PHE A 33 36.83 8.88 -18.54
C PHE A 33 35.74 7.95 -19.07
N GLU A 34 35.94 6.64 -18.92
CA GLU A 34 34.98 5.61 -19.33
C GLU A 34 33.60 5.84 -18.69
N GLY A 35 32.54 5.86 -19.52
CA GLY A 35 31.17 6.19 -19.10
C GLY A 35 30.81 7.69 -19.08
N ILE A 36 31.67 8.58 -19.57
CA ILE A 36 31.33 9.99 -19.82
C ILE A 36 31.20 10.25 -21.34
N PRO A 37 29.96 10.42 -21.84
CA PRO A 37 29.67 10.52 -23.28
C PRO A 37 30.11 11.86 -23.91
N GLU A 38 30.50 11.84 -25.21
CA GLU A 38 30.81 13.05 -26.01
C GLU A 38 29.66 14.07 -26.03
N PHE A 39 28.41 13.62 -25.90
CA PHE A 39 27.23 14.47 -25.80
C PHE A 39 26.18 13.86 -24.87
N SER A 40 25.53 14.70 -24.07
CA SER A 40 24.37 14.34 -23.25
C SER A 40 23.31 15.43 -23.23
N ALA A 41 22.06 15.04 -23.01
CA ALA A 41 20.91 15.91 -22.85
C ALA A 41 20.02 15.43 -21.68
N VAL A 42 19.60 16.35 -20.83
CA VAL A 42 18.90 16.12 -19.57
C VAL A 42 17.75 17.13 -19.46
N THR A 43 16.50 16.67 -19.39
CA THR A 43 15.36 17.54 -19.05
C THR A 43 14.92 17.33 -17.61
N THR A 44 14.62 18.43 -16.91
CA THR A 44 14.10 18.47 -15.54
C THR A 44 12.79 19.24 -15.45
N LEU A 45 11.97 18.87 -14.45
CA LEU A 45 10.76 19.58 -14.03
C LEU A 45 10.83 19.76 -12.51
N ASP A 46 10.84 21.00 -12.04
CA ASP A 46 11.10 21.39 -10.65
C ASP A 46 12.38 20.72 -10.09
N GLY A 47 13.44 20.71 -10.90
CA GLY A 47 14.72 20.05 -10.60
C GLY A 47 14.72 18.52 -10.73
N GLN A 48 13.56 17.85 -10.70
CA GLN A 48 13.48 16.40 -10.91
C GLN A 48 13.75 16.03 -12.37
N GLN A 49 14.68 15.13 -12.64
CA GLN A 49 14.97 14.66 -14.00
C GLN A 49 13.79 13.84 -14.58
N ILE A 50 13.30 14.25 -15.76
CA ILE A 50 12.17 13.60 -16.45
C ILE A 50 12.59 12.81 -17.70
N ASP A 51 13.67 13.23 -18.39
CA ASP A 51 14.26 12.49 -19.51
C ASP A 51 15.80 12.48 -19.51
N TYR A 52 16.36 11.64 -20.37
CA TYR A 52 17.79 11.53 -20.63
C TYR A 52 18.09 11.07 -22.05
N TYR A 53 19.13 11.62 -22.66
CA TYR A 53 19.72 11.14 -23.91
C TYR A 53 21.24 11.31 -23.85
N ASP A 54 21.99 10.42 -24.50
CA ASP A 54 23.44 10.56 -24.66
C ASP A 54 23.95 9.96 -25.99
N SER A 55 25.21 10.25 -26.31
CA SER A 55 25.87 9.86 -27.56
C SER A 55 26.22 8.38 -27.69
N GLU A 56 26.19 7.60 -26.61
CA GLU A 56 26.51 6.17 -26.59
C GLU A 56 25.22 5.34 -26.74
N ILE A 57 24.21 5.62 -25.92
CA ILE A 57 22.89 4.98 -25.94
C ILE A 57 22.08 5.40 -27.17
N LYS A 58 22.16 6.68 -27.57
CA LYS A 58 21.46 7.30 -28.72
C LYS A 58 19.94 7.09 -28.71
N LYS A 59 19.33 7.13 -27.53
CA LYS A 59 17.87 7.02 -27.35
C LYS A 59 17.43 7.94 -26.22
N LEU A 60 16.27 8.59 -26.41
CA LEU A 60 15.61 9.31 -25.33
C LEU A 60 14.98 8.30 -24.36
N ILE A 61 15.36 8.38 -23.08
CA ILE A 61 14.93 7.50 -21.98
C ILE A 61 14.04 8.30 -21.01
N PRO A 62 12.81 7.84 -20.69
CA PRO A 62 12.00 8.46 -19.65
C PRO A 62 12.57 8.09 -18.28
N ARG A 63 12.75 9.10 -17.41
CA ARG A 63 13.34 8.94 -16.07
C ARG A 63 12.30 8.89 -14.94
N GLN A 64 11.04 9.21 -15.22
CA GLN A 64 9.90 9.05 -14.31
C GLN A 64 8.88 8.04 -14.85
N ASP A 65 8.13 7.37 -13.98
CA ASP A 65 7.09 6.41 -14.40
C ASP A 65 5.99 7.08 -15.22
N TRP A 66 5.56 8.30 -14.85
CA TRP A 66 4.59 9.08 -15.61
C TRP A 66 5.09 9.55 -16.99
N MET A 67 6.41 9.65 -17.19
CA MET A 67 6.97 9.97 -18.51
C MET A 67 6.83 8.81 -19.52
N LYS A 68 6.58 7.58 -19.05
CA LYS A 68 6.29 6.43 -19.94
C LYS A 68 5.02 6.62 -20.78
N TYR A 69 4.05 7.40 -20.29
CA TYR A 69 2.84 7.74 -21.04
C TYR A 69 3.12 8.75 -22.16
N TYR A 70 4.02 9.71 -21.94
CA TYR A 70 4.48 10.61 -23.00
C TYR A 70 5.38 9.86 -24.01
N ALA A 71 6.22 8.95 -23.53
CA ALA A 71 7.09 8.11 -24.36
C ALA A 71 6.36 7.15 -25.31
N ALA A 72 5.06 6.92 -25.09
CA ALA A 72 4.19 6.17 -25.99
C ALA A 72 3.57 7.02 -27.12
N THR A 73 3.81 8.33 -27.16
CA THR A 73 3.26 9.25 -28.17
C THR A 73 4.26 9.55 -29.29
N ASP A 74 3.78 9.98 -30.45
CA ASP A 74 4.65 10.41 -31.55
C ASP A 74 5.53 11.63 -31.22
N GLY A 75 5.13 12.46 -30.24
CA GLY A 75 5.96 13.56 -29.74
C GLY A 75 7.32 13.09 -29.21
N TRP A 76 7.38 11.92 -28.56
CA TRP A 76 8.63 11.34 -28.07
C TRP A 76 9.61 10.97 -29.19
N LYS A 77 9.09 10.60 -30.38
CA LYS A 77 9.91 10.31 -31.56
C LYS A 77 10.56 11.61 -32.05
N VAL A 78 9.75 12.67 -32.19
CA VAL A 78 10.21 14.01 -32.57
C VAL A 78 11.25 14.54 -31.58
N ASP A 79 11.01 14.43 -30.28
CA ASP A 79 11.99 14.84 -29.26
C ASP A 79 13.29 14.04 -29.35
N SER A 80 13.23 12.72 -29.59
CA SER A 80 14.43 11.89 -29.76
C SER A 80 15.21 12.24 -31.04
N GLU A 81 14.51 12.52 -32.15
CA GLU A 81 15.11 13.00 -33.40
C GLU A 81 15.77 14.38 -33.21
N ILE A 82 15.17 15.26 -32.42
CA ILE A 82 15.76 16.56 -32.05
C ILE A 82 17.06 16.35 -31.26
N ARG A 83 17.10 15.46 -30.25
CA ARG A 83 18.34 15.20 -29.49
C ARG A 83 19.46 14.62 -30.39
N GLU A 84 19.13 13.76 -31.36
CA GLU A 84 20.11 13.24 -32.33
C GLU A 84 20.64 14.34 -33.28
N GLN A 85 19.77 15.20 -33.81
CA GLN A 85 20.19 16.33 -34.66
C GLN A 85 21.09 17.31 -33.88
N VAL A 86 20.72 17.61 -32.64
CA VAL A 86 21.51 18.47 -31.74
C VAL A 86 22.88 17.86 -31.46
N GLN A 87 22.99 16.55 -31.23
CA GLN A 87 24.29 15.89 -31.03
C GLN A 87 25.27 16.19 -32.19
N GLN A 88 24.80 16.15 -33.45
CA GLN A 88 25.64 16.47 -34.62
C GLN A 88 25.99 17.96 -34.69
N ILE A 89 25.11 18.86 -34.24
CA ILE A 89 25.39 20.29 -34.13
C ILE A 89 26.49 20.56 -33.08
N TYR A 90 26.42 19.91 -31.91
CA TYR A 90 27.40 20.10 -30.84
C TYR A 90 28.81 19.66 -31.23
N LYS A 91 28.92 18.52 -31.94
CA LYS A 91 30.19 18.00 -32.46
C LYS A 91 30.93 19.01 -33.37
N ASN A 92 30.18 19.81 -34.12
CA ASN A 92 30.74 20.88 -34.97
C ASN A 92 30.97 22.19 -34.20
N ASN A 93 30.01 22.61 -33.36
CA ASN A 93 30.10 23.88 -32.64
C ASN A 93 31.29 23.92 -31.67
N ILE A 94 31.57 22.83 -30.95
CA ILE A 94 32.67 22.79 -29.97
C ILE A 94 34.05 22.96 -30.64
N GLN A 95 34.24 22.39 -31.84
CA GLN A 95 35.45 22.56 -32.64
C GLN A 95 35.66 24.02 -33.08
N VAL A 96 34.57 24.72 -33.47
CA VAL A 96 34.60 26.15 -33.81
C VAL A 96 34.93 27.02 -32.60
N LEU A 97 34.51 26.63 -31.39
CA LEU A 97 34.84 27.33 -30.15
C LEU A 97 36.31 27.14 -29.76
N ILE A 98 36.81 25.90 -29.74
CA ILE A 98 38.23 25.58 -29.47
C ILE A 98 39.16 26.43 -30.36
N GLN A 99 38.88 26.51 -31.66
CA GLN A 99 39.62 27.36 -32.59
C GLN A 99 39.52 28.85 -32.24
N ARG A 100 38.33 29.35 -31.89
CA ARG A 100 38.10 30.78 -31.58
C ARG A 100 38.71 31.23 -30.26
N PHE A 101 38.83 30.33 -29.29
CA PHE A 101 39.58 30.56 -28.05
C PHE A 101 41.09 30.28 -28.20
N ASN A 102 41.56 29.89 -29.40
CA ASN A 102 42.95 29.52 -29.72
C ASN A 102 43.48 28.36 -28.85
N GLN A 103 42.59 27.49 -28.37
CA GLN A 103 42.93 26.31 -27.57
C GLN A 103 43.41 25.18 -28.48
N THR A 104 44.37 24.38 -28.00
CA THR A 104 44.98 23.29 -28.79
C THR A 104 45.14 21.98 -28.03
N ARG A 105 44.89 21.97 -26.71
CA ARG A 105 44.97 20.80 -25.83
C ARG A 105 44.06 21.03 -24.62
N GLY A 106 43.35 19.99 -24.21
CA GLY A 106 42.45 20.01 -23.06
C GLY A 106 41.31 19.01 -23.24
N VAL A 107 40.44 18.95 -22.24
CA VAL A 107 39.05 18.53 -22.41
C VAL A 107 38.24 19.81 -22.36
N HIS A 108 37.50 20.10 -23.41
CA HIS A 108 36.67 21.30 -23.53
C HIS A 108 35.20 20.93 -23.45
N THR A 109 34.39 21.84 -22.91
CA THR A 109 32.95 21.59 -22.66
C THR A 109 32.13 22.75 -23.21
N TYR A 110 31.06 22.45 -23.94
CA TYR A 110 30.11 23.43 -24.45
C TYR A 110 28.69 23.04 -24.00
N GLN A 111 28.02 23.95 -23.31
CA GLN A 111 26.74 23.67 -22.63
C GLN A 111 25.59 24.54 -23.12
N ARG A 112 24.38 23.98 -22.94
CA ARG A 112 23.08 24.63 -23.02
C ARG A 112 22.26 24.27 -21.78
N MET A 113 21.39 25.15 -21.29
CA MET A 113 20.43 24.95 -20.20
C MET A 113 19.17 25.80 -20.41
N TYR A 114 18.42 25.66 -21.53
CA TYR A 114 17.18 26.42 -21.74
C TYR A 114 16.06 26.01 -20.79
N GLY A 115 15.08 26.88 -20.63
CA GLY A 115 13.81 26.53 -20.02
C GLY A 115 12.84 27.68 -19.93
N CYS A 116 11.86 27.47 -19.07
CA CYS A 116 10.98 28.50 -18.56
C CYS A 116 10.61 28.23 -17.10
N GLU A 117 10.44 29.31 -16.36
CA GLU A 117 9.78 29.38 -15.08
C GLU A 117 8.31 29.80 -15.31
N TRP A 118 7.40 29.29 -14.49
CA TRP A 118 5.99 29.71 -14.46
C TRP A 118 5.50 29.78 -13.01
N ASP A 119 4.99 30.95 -12.61
CA ASP A 119 4.34 31.17 -11.33
C ASP A 119 2.86 30.75 -11.45
N ASN A 120 2.43 29.84 -10.56
CA ASN A 120 1.09 29.26 -10.66
C ASN A 120 -0.06 30.11 -10.10
N GLU A 121 0.24 31.30 -9.54
CA GLU A 121 -0.78 32.22 -9.00
C GLU A 121 -0.81 33.58 -9.71
N THR A 122 0.34 34.15 -10.08
CA THR A 122 0.37 35.41 -10.87
C THR A 122 0.20 35.16 -12.37
N GLU A 123 0.32 33.90 -12.80
CA GLU A 123 0.49 33.45 -14.18
C GLU A 123 1.74 33.98 -14.91
N ASP A 124 2.64 34.70 -14.21
CA ASP A 124 3.88 35.20 -14.79
C ASP A 124 4.76 34.04 -15.30
N SER A 125 5.48 34.29 -16.39
CA SER A 125 6.41 33.32 -16.97
C SER A 125 7.67 34.00 -17.51
N HIS A 126 8.79 33.30 -17.38
CA HIS A 126 10.12 33.81 -17.70
C HIS A 126 10.94 32.70 -18.37
N GLY A 127 11.59 33.00 -19.50
CA GLY A 127 12.37 32.01 -20.29
C GLY A 127 13.84 32.41 -20.44
N PHE A 128 14.69 31.48 -20.90
CA PHE A 128 16.13 31.62 -20.69
C PHE A 128 17.05 31.04 -21.83
N ASP A 129 18.13 31.76 -22.26
CA ASP A 129 19.33 31.28 -23.03
C ASP A 129 20.83 31.66 -22.47
N TRP A 130 22.00 31.04 -21.95
CA TRP A 130 22.81 29.81 -21.32
C TRP A 130 23.94 29.16 -22.16
N TYR A 131 24.57 29.87 -23.09
CA TYR A 131 25.80 29.26 -23.60
C TYR A 131 26.90 29.33 -22.56
N GLY A 132 27.28 28.18 -22.03
CA GLY A 132 28.49 27.99 -21.23
C GLY A 132 29.61 27.39 -22.08
N TYR A 133 30.84 27.84 -21.89
CA TYR A 133 32.04 27.24 -22.51
C TYR A 133 33.16 27.10 -21.49
N ASP A 134 33.70 25.89 -21.34
CA ASP A 134 34.67 25.48 -20.32
C ASP A 134 34.27 25.82 -18.87
N GLY A 135 32.95 25.99 -18.62
CA GLY A 135 32.36 26.34 -17.32
C GLY A 135 32.04 27.83 -17.14
N GLU A 136 32.44 28.69 -18.08
CA GLU A 136 32.24 30.15 -18.03
C GLU A 136 31.11 30.61 -18.97
N ASP A 137 30.47 31.74 -18.65
CA ASP A 137 29.44 32.37 -19.49
C ASP A 137 30.01 32.77 -20.88
N TYR A 138 29.31 32.39 -21.95
CA TYR A 138 29.71 32.67 -23.34
C TYR A 138 28.76 33.66 -24.04
N VAL A 139 27.47 33.31 -24.15
CA VAL A 139 26.43 34.10 -24.83
C VAL A 139 25.07 33.87 -24.16
N SER A 140 24.29 34.93 -23.98
CA SER A 140 22.89 34.86 -23.53
C SER A 140 21.88 35.48 -24.50
N LEU A 141 20.61 35.06 -24.46
CA LEU A 141 19.49 35.76 -25.13
C LEU A 141 18.77 36.65 -24.11
N ASP A 142 18.62 37.91 -24.47
CA ASP A 142 17.69 38.82 -23.81
C ASP A 142 16.32 38.71 -24.50
N LEU A 143 15.35 38.05 -23.83
CA LEU A 143 13.98 37.87 -24.35
C LEU A 143 13.11 39.13 -24.30
N LYS A 144 13.57 40.18 -23.62
CA LYS A 144 12.89 41.47 -23.51
C LYS A 144 13.33 42.40 -24.63
N GLU A 145 14.64 42.59 -24.78
CA GLU A 145 15.25 43.40 -25.86
C GLU A 145 15.34 42.62 -27.19
N LEU A 146 15.02 41.32 -27.16
CA LEU A 146 14.99 40.37 -28.29
C LEU A 146 16.29 40.40 -29.11
N ARG A 147 17.40 40.12 -28.44
CA ARG A 147 18.77 40.11 -28.99
C ARG A 147 19.71 39.34 -28.09
N TYR A 148 20.84 38.87 -28.61
CA TYR A 148 21.86 38.22 -27.79
C TYR A 148 22.78 39.24 -27.08
N ILE A 149 23.46 38.75 -26.05
CA ILE A 149 24.50 39.44 -25.30
C ILE A 149 25.70 38.48 -25.26
N ALA A 150 26.88 38.96 -25.65
CA ALA A 150 28.12 38.19 -25.49
C ALA A 150 28.73 38.51 -24.11
N ALA A 151 28.97 37.49 -23.30
CA ALA A 151 29.67 37.65 -22.02
C ALA A 151 31.19 37.83 -22.22
N VAL A 152 31.73 37.25 -23.29
CA VAL A 152 33.16 37.32 -23.67
C VAL A 152 33.34 37.77 -25.12
N ALA A 153 34.50 38.34 -25.46
CA ALA A 153 34.78 38.87 -26.80
C ALA A 153 34.63 37.82 -27.91
N GLN A 154 34.95 36.56 -27.63
CA GLN A 154 34.78 35.40 -28.51
C GLN A 154 33.30 35.13 -28.85
N GLY A 155 32.36 35.64 -28.05
CA GLY A 155 30.92 35.59 -28.29
C GLY A 155 30.43 36.62 -29.33
N ILE A 156 31.17 37.70 -29.59
CA ILE A 156 30.72 38.80 -30.46
C ILE A 156 30.39 38.32 -31.88
N ILE A 157 31.25 37.49 -32.48
CA ILE A 157 31.04 36.90 -33.81
C ILE A 157 29.79 36.00 -33.84
N THR A 158 29.43 35.39 -32.71
CA THR A 158 28.24 34.54 -32.57
C THR A 158 26.97 35.39 -32.49
N ILE A 159 26.93 36.43 -31.64
CA ILE A 159 25.74 37.29 -31.52
C ILE A 159 25.47 38.03 -32.83
N MET A 160 26.50 38.57 -33.50
CA MET A 160 26.35 39.22 -34.81
C MET A 160 25.73 38.29 -35.88
N LYS A 161 26.01 36.97 -35.81
CA LYS A 161 25.42 35.99 -36.72
C LYS A 161 23.96 35.67 -36.38
N TRP A 162 23.62 35.58 -35.09
CA TRP A 162 22.29 35.17 -34.65
C TRP A 162 21.30 36.34 -34.57
N ASP A 163 21.72 37.53 -34.15
CA ASP A 163 20.88 38.74 -34.09
C ASP A 163 20.38 39.18 -35.46
N ASN A 164 21.16 38.91 -36.51
CA ASN A 164 20.77 39.16 -37.89
C ASN A 164 19.60 38.25 -38.34
N ASN A 165 19.35 37.12 -37.67
CA ASN A 165 18.20 36.24 -37.94
C ASN A 165 17.00 36.60 -37.06
N ARG A 166 16.36 37.74 -37.38
CA ARG A 166 15.18 38.25 -36.64
C ARG A 166 14.00 37.25 -36.61
N ALA A 167 13.83 36.43 -37.64
CA ALA A 167 12.77 35.42 -37.68
C ALA A 167 13.00 34.29 -36.66
N GLN A 168 14.24 33.80 -36.53
CA GLN A 168 14.60 32.82 -35.50
C GLN A 168 14.40 33.37 -34.09
N LEU A 169 14.77 34.64 -33.86
CA LEU A 169 14.54 35.33 -32.59
C LEU A 169 13.05 35.41 -32.23
N GLN A 170 12.19 35.77 -33.18
CA GLN A 170 10.73 35.80 -32.96
C GLN A 170 10.16 34.42 -32.60
N LEU A 171 10.62 33.36 -33.28
CA LEU A 171 10.22 31.97 -32.99
C LEU A 171 10.64 31.55 -31.57
N LEU A 172 11.85 31.91 -31.14
CA LEU A 172 12.33 31.64 -29.77
C LEU A 172 11.50 32.41 -28.73
N GLN A 173 11.19 33.68 -28.98
CA GLN A 173 10.33 34.47 -28.08
C GLN A 173 8.91 33.88 -27.95
N GLN A 174 8.35 33.33 -29.02
CA GLN A 174 7.09 32.59 -28.97
C GLN A 174 7.22 31.30 -28.13
N TYR A 175 8.24 30.48 -28.41
CA TYR A 175 8.49 29.23 -27.68
C TYR A 175 8.62 29.47 -26.17
N TYR A 176 9.45 30.44 -25.76
CA TYR A 176 9.73 30.69 -24.35
C TYR A 176 8.60 31.35 -23.57
N ARG A 177 7.72 32.12 -24.23
CA ARG A 177 6.55 32.75 -23.58
C ARG A 177 5.32 31.86 -23.53
N HIS A 178 5.21 30.86 -24.40
CA HIS A 178 3.98 30.10 -24.59
C HIS A 178 4.25 28.59 -24.61
N GLU A 179 4.88 28.07 -25.65
CA GLU A 179 5.00 26.62 -25.86
C GLU A 179 5.74 25.90 -24.72
N CYS A 180 6.79 26.53 -24.18
CA CYS A 180 7.52 26.03 -23.01
C CYS A 180 6.63 25.94 -21.77
N VAL A 181 5.79 26.96 -21.53
CA VAL A 181 4.86 27.02 -20.39
C VAL A 181 3.73 26.00 -20.56
N ASP A 182 3.27 25.75 -21.79
CA ASP A 182 2.29 24.71 -22.08
C ASP A 182 2.88 23.30 -21.85
N TRP A 183 4.14 23.06 -22.22
CA TRP A 183 4.85 21.81 -21.90
C TRP A 183 5.06 21.63 -20.39
N LEU A 184 5.48 22.68 -19.68
CA LEU A 184 5.59 22.72 -18.23
C LEU A 184 4.25 22.33 -17.57
N LYS A 185 3.16 23.04 -17.89
CA LYS A 185 1.79 22.77 -17.38
C LYS A 185 1.31 21.35 -17.69
N LYS A 186 1.59 20.86 -18.89
CA LYS A 186 1.27 19.49 -19.33
C LYS A 186 2.03 18.43 -18.54
N PHE A 187 3.32 18.61 -18.28
CA PHE A 187 4.12 17.66 -17.49
C PHE A 187 3.78 17.74 -15.99
N LEU A 188 3.51 18.92 -15.42
CA LEU A 188 2.95 19.05 -14.07
C LEU A 188 1.62 18.28 -13.94
N THR A 189 0.74 18.41 -14.94
CA THR A 189 -0.53 17.66 -15.00
C THR A 189 -0.29 16.16 -15.04
N MET A 190 0.67 15.67 -15.83
CA MET A 190 1.02 14.24 -15.87
C MET A 190 1.60 13.76 -14.53
N ARG A 191 2.49 14.53 -13.89
CA ARG A 191 3.06 14.26 -12.56
C ARG A 191 1.96 14.15 -11.51
N LYS A 192 1.03 15.11 -11.47
CA LYS A 192 -0.12 15.13 -10.55
C LYS A 192 -1.05 13.93 -10.77
N VAL A 193 -1.46 13.68 -12.01
CA VAL A 193 -2.36 12.58 -12.38
C VAL A 193 -1.72 11.20 -12.15
N ASP A 194 -0.40 11.09 -11.99
CA ASP A 194 0.28 9.86 -11.57
C ASP A 194 0.45 9.77 -10.05
N SER A 195 0.77 10.89 -9.37
CA SER A 195 0.81 10.97 -7.90
C SER A 195 -0.56 10.72 -7.24
N GLU A 196 -1.66 10.95 -7.96
CA GLU A 196 -3.02 10.62 -7.52
C GLU A 196 -3.36 9.13 -7.74
N ARG A 197 -2.61 8.38 -8.57
CA ARG A 197 -2.91 6.97 -8.85
C ARG A 197 -2.60 6.08 -7.67
N ARG A 198 -3.53 5.17 -7.42
CA ARG A 198 -3.37 4.08 -6.46
C ARG A 198 -3.80 2.78 -7.12
N ALA A 199 -3.01 1.73 -6.96
CA ALA A 199 -3.31 0.41 -7.49
C ALA A 199 -4.32 -0.31 -6.58
N PRO A 200 -5.21 -1.15 -7.11
CA PRO A 200 -6.13 -1.92 -6.28
C PRO A 200 -5.37 -2.90 -5.38
N GLU A 201 -5.66 -2.88 -4.08
CA GLU A 201 -5.44 -4.04 -3.26
C GLU A 201 -6.58 -5.03 -3.46
N VAL A 202 -6.24 -6.31 -3.64
CA VAL A 202 -7.20 -7.38 -3.97
C VAL A 202 -7.14 -8.48 -2.91
N SER A 203 -8.27 -8.78 -2.29
CA SER A 203 -8.44 -9.88 -1.33
C SER A 203 -9.54 -10.83 -1.80
N LEU A 204 -9.36 -12.13 -1.49
CA LEU A 204 -10.43 -13.13 -1.56
C LEU A 204 -11.01 -13.28 -0.16
N LEU A 205 -12.32 -13.12 -0.02
CA LEU A 205 -13.06 -13.12 1.24
C LEU A 205 -14.13 -14.22 1.17
N GLN A 206 -14.50 -14.80 2.32
CA GLN A 206 -15.59 -15.77 2.41
C GLN A 206 -16.19 -15.67 3.82
N LYS A 207 -17.50 -15.72 3.98
CA LYS A 207 -18.10 -15.59 5.32
C LYS A 207 -17.83 -16.81 6.20
N ASP A 208 -18.18 -17.98 5.69
CA ASP A 208 -17.90 -19.29 6.25
C ASP A 208 -17.56 -20.26 5.11
N PRO A 209 -17.05 -21.48 5.36
CA PRO A 209 -16.61 -22.38 4.30
C PRO A 209 -17.68 -22.71 3.25
N SER A 210 -18.98 -22.65 3.56
CA SER A 210 -20.09 -22.93 2.64
C SER A 210 -20.64 -21.72 1.89
N SER A 211 -20.32 -20.51 2.34
CA SER A 211 -20.73 -19.26 1.68
C SER A 211 -19.98 -18.99 0.35
N PRO A 212 -20.51 -18.15 -0.54
CA PRO A 212 -19.82 -17.72 -1.76
C PRO A 212 -18.45 -17.09 -1.53
N VAL A 213 -17.59 -17.14 -2.56
CA VAL A 213 -16.25 -16.53 -2.53
C VAL A 213 -16.29 -15.15 -3.15
N VAL A 214 -15.93 -14.15 -2.36
CA VAL A 214 -16.00 -12.73 -2.70
C VAL A 214 -14.61 -12.24 -3.12
N CYS A 215 -14.42 -11.85 -4.39
CA CYS A 215 -13.22 -11.13 -4.80
C CYS A 215 -13.45 -9.62 -4.66
N HIS A 216 -12.78 -9.00 -3.69
CA HIS A 216 -12.92 -7.57 -3.39
C HIS A 216 -11.64 -6.82 -3.75
N ALA A 217 -11.77 -5.77 -4.56
CA ALA A 217 -10.70 -4.84 -4.92
C ALA A 217 -11.01 -3.45 -4.39
N THR A 218 -10.07 -2.83 -3.68
CA THR A 218 -10.26 -1.50 -3.04
C THR A 218 -9.00 -0.66 -3.10
N GLY A 219 -9.09 0.62 -2.73
CA GLY A 219 -7.98 1.56 -2.69
C GLY A 219 -7.52 2.07 -4.05
N PHE A 220 -8.25 1.83 -5.15
CA PHE A 220 -7.77 2.14 -6.51
C PHE A 220 -8.20 3.52 -7.02
N TYR A 221 -7.31 4.18 -7.76
CA TYR A 221 -7.60 5.42 -8.49
C TYR A 221 -6.82 5.47 -9.81
N PRO A 222 -7.43 5.88 -10.94
CA PRO A 222 -8.82 6.33 -11.09
C PRO A 222 -9.82 5.17 -11.20
N SER A 223 -11.11 5.52 -11.28
CA SER A 223 -12.28 4.64 -11.09
C SER A 223 -12.56 3.58 -12.17
N ALA A 224 -11.62 3.32 -13.08
CA ALA A 224 -11.74 2.34 -14.16
C ALA A 224 -10.98 1.06 -13.81
N VAL A 225 -11.71 0.00 -13.47
CA VAL A 225 -11.19 -1.34 -13.15
C VAL A 225 -12.03 -2.42 -13.84
N THR A 226 -11.36 -3.46 -14.34
CA THR A 226 -12.00 -4.71 -14.77
C THR A 226 -11.71 -5.77 -13.72
N ILE A 227 -12.72 -6.58 -13.37
CA ILE A 227 -12.57 -7.72 -12.46
C ILE A 227 -13.30 -8.89 -13.10
N THR A 228 -12.60 -9.99 -13.34
CA THR A 228 -13.14 -11.22 -13.94
C THR A 228 -12.71 -12.44 -13.12
N TRP A 229 -13.57 -13.46 -13.10
CA TRP A 229 -13.17 -14.80 -12.68
C TRP A 229 -12.69 -15.59 -13.89
N VAL A 230 -11.66 -16.41 -13.68
CA VAL A 230 -11.06 -17.28 -14.69
C VAL A 230 -11.06 -18.70 -14.13
N ARG A 231 -11.64 -19.65 -14.88
CA ARG A 231 -11.70 -21.08 -14.54
C ARG A 231 -10.83 -21.86 -15.53
N ASN A 232 -9.82 -22.57 -15.04
CA ASN A 232 -8.88 -23.37 -15.86
C ASN A 232 -8.23 -22.59 -17.02
N GLY A 233 -8.02 -21.28 -16.85
CA GLY A 233 -7.40 -20.40 -17.85
C GLY A 233 -8.36 -19.72 -18.85
N GLN A 234 -9.67 -20.00 -18.81
CA GLN A 234 -10.70 -19.29 -19.59
C GLN A 234 -11.53 -18.37 -18.71
N GLU A 235 -12.03 -17.25 -19.26
CA GLU A 235 -12.94 -16.37 -18.52
C GLU A 235 -14.25 -17.08 -18.15
N HIS A 236 -14.79 -16.75 -16.98
CA HIS A 236 -15.93 -17.42 -16.38
C HIS A 236 -16.96 -16.38 -15.91
N HIS A 237 -18.22 -16.61 -16.26
CA HIS A 237 -19.34 -15.69 -16.01
C HIS A 237 -20.58 -16.41 -15.43
N GLU A 238 -20.56 -17.75 -15.32
CA GLU A 238 -21.64 -18.52 -14.70
C GLU A 238 -21.53 -18.39 -13.18
N ASN A 239 -22.65 -18.18 -12.48
CA ASN A 239 -22.66 -17.99 -11.02
C ASN A 239 -21.73 -16.86 -10.53
N VAL A 240 -21.48 -15.84 -11.37
CA VAL A 240 -20.68 -14.66 -11.04
C VAL A 240 -21.58 -13.45 -10.89
N GLU A 241 -21.58 -12.83 -9.71
CA GLU A 241 -22.33 -11.61 -9.41
C GLU A 241 -21.37 -10.43 -9.26
N VAL A 242 -21.69 -9.31 -9.90
CA VAL A 242 -20.81 -8.13 -9.99
C VAL A 242 -21.47 -6.98 -9.25
N GLU A 243 -20.90 -6.58 -8.11
CA GLU A 243 -21.39 -5.45 -7.34
C GLU A 243 -21.11 -4.11 -8.05
N GLU A 244 -21.88 -3.10 -7.67
CA GLU A 244 -21.64 -1.70 -8.05
C GLU A 244 -20.27 -1.22 -7.58
N LYS A 245 -19.65 -0.30 -8.34
CA LYS A 245 -18.40 0.35 -7.93
C LYS A 245 -18.73 1.52 -7.00
N LEU A 246 -18.31 1.43 -5.75
CA LEU A 246 -18.50 2.45 -4.72
C LEU A 246 -17.24 3.34 -4.58
N PRO A 247 -17.38 4.62 -4.19
CA PRO A 247 -16.26 5.44 -3.74
C PRO A 247 -15.86 5.11 -2.29
N ASN A 248 -14.62 5.46 -1.94
CA ASN A 248 -14.08 5.37 -0.58
C ASN A 248 -13.95 6.76 0.07
N GLU A 249 -13.84 6.81 1.40
CA GLU A 249 -13.57 8.02 2.22
C GLU A 249 -12.41 8.88 1.66
N ASP A 250 -11.36 8.23 1.18
CA ASP A 250 -10.08 8.82 0.79
C ASP A 250 -9.98 9.26 -0.68
N GLY A 251 -11.12 9.26 -1.40
CA GLY A 251 -11.22 9.60 -2.82
C GLY A 251 -10.85 8.47 -3.78
N THR A 252 -10.50 7.27 -3.28
CA THR A 252 -10.34 6.07 -4.12
C THR A 252 -11.66 5.35 -4.37
N PHE A 253 -11.61 4.19 -5.02
CA PHE A 253 -12.75 3.38 -5.37
C PHE A 253 -12.58 1.93 -4.89
N GLN A 254 -13.71 1.27 -4.73
CA GLN A 254 -13.83 -0.15 -4.43
C GLN A 254 -14.83 -0.82 -5.38
N LYS A 255 -14.64 -2.12 -5.64
CA LYS A 255 -15.55 -2.96 -6.43
C LYS A 255 -15.38 -4.43 -6.04
N THR A 256 -16.49 -5.15 -6.00
CA THR A 256 -16.55 -6.56 -5.64
C THR A 256 -17.07 -7.41 -6.80
N VAL A 257 -16.61 -8.66 -6.89
CA VAL A 257 -17.17 -9.70 -7.76
C VAL A 257 -17.24 -11.03 -7.00
N ILE A 258 -18.45 -11.54 -6.82
CA ILE A 258 -18.78 -12.74 -6.04
C ILE A 258 -18.82 -13.96 -6.97
N LEU A 259 -18.38 -15.12 -6.47
CA LEU A 259 -18.44 -16.42 -7.13
C LEU A 259 -19.30 -17.39 -6.30
N ASN A 260 -20.51 -17.66 -6.78
CA ASN A 260 -21.52 -18.50 -6.14
C ASN A 260 -21.33 -19.98 -6.53
N VAL A 261 -20.16 -20.53 -6.21
CA VAL A 261 -19.78 -21.95 -6.49
C VAL A 261 -19.52 -22.70 -5.19
N HIS A 262 -20.07 -23.92 -5.07
CA HIS A 262 -19.93 -24.75 -3.88
C HIS A 262 -18.47 -25.16 -3.63
N PRO A 263 -18.00 -25.30 -2.37
CA PRO A 263 -16.59 -25.61 -2.06
C PRO A 263 -16.10 -26.89 -2.68
N ASP A 264 -16.91 -27.94 -2.67
CA ASP A 264 -16.56 -29.22 -3.27
C ASP A 264 -16.40 -29.14 -4.79
N ASP A 265 -16.92 -28.10 -5.45
CA ASP A 265 -16.80 -27.88 -6.89
C ASP A 265 -15.69 -26.90 -7.25
N TRP A 266 -15.52 -25.78 -6.53
CA TRP A 266 -14.36 -24.90 -6.81
C TRP A 266 -13.02 -25.56 -6.47
N LYS A 267 -12.99 -26.54 -5.56
CA LYS A 267 -11.80 -27.37 -5.29
C LYS A 267 -11.43 -28.35 -6.41
N LYS A 268 -12.30 -28.58 -7.40
CA LYS A 268 -12.04 -29.49 -8.54
C LYS A 268 -11.32 -28.79 -9.70
N ASP A 269 -11.41 -27.46 -9.79
CA ASP A 269 -10.91 -26.63 -10.89
C ASP A 269 -9.99 -25.52 -10.36
N GLN A 270 -9.15 -24.94 -11.22
CA GLN A 270 -8.38 -23.76 -10.87
C GLN A 270 -9.18 -22.49 -11.16
N PHE A 271 -9.81 -21.94 -10.12
CA PHE A 271 -10.41 -20.60 -10.14
C PHE A 271 -9.37 -19.52 -9.80
N VAL A 272 -9.40 -18.40 -10.51
CA VAL A 272 -8.52 -17.24 -10.31
C VAL A 272 -9.33 -15.96 -10.49
N CYS A 273 -9.32 -15.08 -9.49
CA CYS A 273 -9.80 -13.71 -9.68
C CYS A 273 -8.69 -12.89 -10.36
N VAL A 274 -9.04 -12.21 -11.45
CA VAL A 274 -8.15 -11.35 -12.24
C VAL A 274 -8.67 -9.93 -12.18
N VAL A 275 -7.82 -9.00 -11.74
CA VAL A 275 -8.13 -7.57 -11.60
C VAL A 275 -7.21 -6.78 -12.50
N GLU A 276 -7.78 -6.09 -13.48
CA GLU A 276 -7.04 -5.24 -14.41
C GLU A 276 -7.29 -3.76 -14.10
N HIS A 277 -6.20 -3.04 -13.82
CA HIS A 277 -6.23 -1.61 -13.53
C HIS A 277 -5.05 -0.92 -14.21
N LYS A 278 -5.34 0.06 -15.08
CA LYS A 278 -4.33 0.84 -15.82
C LYS A 278 -3.25 0.00 -16.53
N GLY A 279 -3.63 -1.15 -17.08
CA GLY A 279 -2.71 -2.05 -17.80
C GLY A 279 -1.78 -2.88 -16.88
N LYS A 280 -2.02 -2.86 -15.56
CA LYS A 280 -1.46 -3.83 -14.61
C LYS A 280 -2.53 -4.88 -14.29
N THR A 281 -2.14 -6.15 -14.33
CA THR A 281 -3.04 -7.29 -14.06
C THR A 281 -2.61 -7.96 -12.75
N ILE A 282 -3.48 -7.93 -11.75
CA ILE A 282 -3.30 -8.64 -10.46
C ILE A 282 -4.09 -9.95 -10.54
N ARG A 283 -3.51 -11.04 -10.06
CA ARG A 283 -4.14 -12.37 -10.07
C ARG A 283 -4.16 -12.96 -8.67
N LYS A 284 -5.31 -13.44 -8.20
CA LYS A 284 -5.48 -14.13 -6.93
C LYS A 284 -6.08 -15.50 -7.21
N ILE A 285 -5.26 -16.54 -7.09
CA ILE A 285 -5.69 -17.93 -7.22
C ILE A 285 -6.55 -18.27 -6.00
N LEU A 286 -7.66 -18.97 -6.23
CA LEU A 286 -8.56 -19.43 -5.17
C LEU A 286 -8.00 -20.70 -4.51
N THR A 287 -7.47 -20.54 -3.31
CA THR A 287 -7.02 -21.61 -2.41
C THR A 287 -7.40 -21.26 -0.98
N GLU A 288 -7.59 -22.25 -0.11
CA GLU A 288 -8.08 -22.02 1.27
C GLU A 288 -7.15 -21.09 2.08
N ASP A 289 -5.84 -21.20 1.89
CA ASP A 289 -4.80 -20.35 2.49
C ASP A 289 -4.71 -18.91 1.91
N LYS A 290 -5.59 -18.57 0.95
CA LYS A 290 -5.72 -17.24 0.34
C LYS A 290 -7.09 -16.60 0.61
N ILE A 291 -8.04 -17.36 1.16
CA ILE A 291 -9.35 -16.86 1.60
C ILE A 291 -9.22 -16.25 3.00
N LYS A 292 -9.59 -14.97 3.13
CA LYS A 292 -9.83 -14.35 4.44
C LYS A 292 -11.25 -14.68 4.88
N SER A 293 -11.42 -15.61 5.82
CA SER A 293 -12.75 -15.99 6.30
C SER A 293 -13.20 -15.21 7.54
N ASN A 294 -14.51 -15.00 7.73
CA ASN A 294 -15.04 -14.44 8.98
C ASN A 294 -15.11 -15.48 10.12
N ARG A 295 -14.93 -16.78 9.80
CA ARG A 295 -15.11 -17.90 10.74
C ARG A 295 -14.22 -17.75 11.96
N ARG A 296 -14.82 -17.57 13.14
CA ARG A 296 -14.10 -17.35 14.39
C ARG A 296 -13.73 -18.67 15.07
N MET A 297 -12.90 -19.46 14.40
CA MET A 297 -12.16 -20.52 15.06
C MET A 297 -11.02 -19.90 15.87
N HIS A 298 -11.19 -19.86 17.19
CA HIS A 298 -10.16 -19.46 18.13
C HIS A 298 -9.45 -20.71 18.66
N THR A 299 -8.14 -20.62 18.88
CA THR A 299 -7.30 -21.76 19.31
C THR A 299 -6.37 -21.34 20.43
N LEU A 300 -6.45 -22.01 21.58
CA LEU A 300 -5.56 -21.87 22.71
C LEU A 300 -4.66 -23.11 22.80
N THR A 301 -3.39 -22.96 22.45
CA THR A 301 -2.39 -24.05 22.47
C THR A 301 -1.35 -23.81 23.56
N ILE A 302 -1.07 -24.83 24.36
CA ILE A 302 0.05 -24.86 25.30
C ILE A 302 1.07 -25.87 24.78
N PHE A 303 2.25 -25.36 24.45
CA PHE A 303 3.45 -26.16 24.23
C PHE A 303 4.16 -26.31 25.58
N TYR A 304 4.51 -27.54 25.96
CA TYR A 304 5.31 -27.87 27.13
C TYR A 304 6.50 -28.71 26.69
N THR A 305 7.67 -28.47 27.25
CA THR A 305 8.88 -29.26 26.98
C THR A 305 9.68 -29.46 28.26
N GLU A 306 10.19 -30.68 28.42
CA GLU A 306 11.01 -31.15 29.54
C GLU A 306 12.25 -31.84 28.96
N ILE A 307 13.44 -31.54 29.51
CA ILE A 307 14.72 -32.10 29.09
C ILE A 307 15.33 -32.88 30.25
N ASN A 308 15.85 -34.08 29.98
CA ASN A 308 16.72 -34.80 30.91
C ASN A 308 18.20 -34.53 30.64
N GLY A 309 18.95 -34.18 31.69
CA GLY A 309 20.40 -34.00 31.69
C GLY A 309 20.85 -32.57 32.06
N GLN A 310 22.16 -32.40 32.30
CA GLN A 310 22.72 -31.05 32.46
C GLN A 310 22.65 -30.29 31.14
N THR A 311 21.81 -29.25 31.10
CA THR A 311 21.72 -28.34 29.96
C THR A 311 22.96 -27.44 29.87
N THR A 312 23.27 -26.98 28.65
CA THR A 312 24.22 -25.89 28.47
C THR A 312 23.66 -24.59 29.06
N ALA A 313 24.52 -23.79 29.70
CA ALA A 313 24.12 -22.58 30.42
C ALA A 313 23.20 -21.66 29.59
N GLY A 314 21.96 -21.46 30.06
CA GLY A 314 20.94 -20.63 29.43
C GLY A 314 19.72 -21.39 28.89
N ILE A 315 19.70 -22.73 28.88
CA ILE A 315 18.52 -23.52 28.53
C ILE A 315 17.89 -24.10 29.82
N PRO A 316 16.60 -23.84 30.11
CA PRO A 316 15.92 -24.40 31.28
C PRO A 316 15.60 -25.89 31.10
N GLU A 317 15.50 -26.63 32.21
CA GLU A 317 15.09 -28.04 32.22
C GLU A 317 13.64 -28.23 31.76
N VAL A 318 12.77 -27.26 32.09
CA VAL A 318 11.36 -27.23 31.71
C VAL A 318 10.98 -25.83 31.27
N TRP A 319 10.24 -25.73 30.16
CA TRP A 319 9.55 -24.51 29.78
C TRP A 319 8.14 -24.79 29.22
N ALA A 320 7.31 -23.76 29.20
CA ALA A 320 6.03 -23.79 28.50
C ALA A 320 5.76 -22.48 27.76
N VAL A 321 5.00 -22.58 26.67
CA VAL A 321 4.60 -21.46 25.81
C VAL A 321 3.11 -21.57 25.56
N THR A 322 2.33 -20.56 25.98
CA THR A 322 0.91 -20.48 25.63
C THR A 322 0.71 -19.55 24.44
N VAL A 323 -0.10 -19.99 23.48
CA VAL A 323 -0.36 -19.34 22.19
C VAL A 323 -1.87 -19.24 21.97
N LEU A 324 -2.37 -18.04 21.64
CA LEU A 324 -3.77 -17.76 21.32
C LEU A 324 -3.91 -17.22 19.90
N ASP A 325 -4.54 -17.97 19.02
CA ASP A 325 -4.68 -17.70 17.58
C ASP A 325 -3.33 -17.36 16.92
N GLY A 326 -2.32 -18.20 17.16
CA GLY A 326 -0.94 -18.03 16.65
C GLY A 326 -0.09 -16.97 17.38
N GLN A 327 -0.65 -16.16 18.29
CA GLN A 327 0.07 -15.15 19.05
C GLN A 327 0.52 -15.70 20.42
N GLN A 328 1.81 -15.67 20.74
CA GLN A 328 2.30 -16.03 22.08
C GLN A 328 1.75 -15.06 23.14
N ILE A 329 1.13 -15.59 24.19
CA ILE A 329 0.52 -14.80 25.27
C ILE A 329 1.34 -14.82 26.57
N ASP A 330 2.04 -15.92 26.86
CA ASP A 330 2.92 -16.08 28.03
C ASP A 330 4.11 -17.03 27.76
N TYR A 331 4.96 -17.17 28.79
CA TYR A 331 6.10 -18.08 28.83
C TYR A 331 6.36 -18.52 30.29
N TYR A 332 6.60 -19.80 30.52
CA TYR A 332 7.07 -20.35 31.78
C TYR A 332 8.44 -20.98 31.60
N ASP A 333 9.30 -20.93 32.62
CA ASP A 333 10.67 -21.41 32.60
C ASP A 333 11.12 -21.80 34.01
N SER A 334 11.66 -23.01 34.18
CA SER A 334 12.00 -23.58 35.49
C SER A 334 13.25 -22.98 36.15
N GLY A 335 14.06 -22.22 35.41
CA GLY A 335 15.20 -21.48 35.93
C GLY A 335 14.77 -20.18 36.63
N ILE A 336 13.74 -19.50 36.10
CA ILE A 336 13.15 -18.30 36.70
C ILE A 336 11.98 -18.59 37.65
N LYS A 337 11.26 -19.70 37.44
CA LYS A 337 10.08 -20.15 38.21
C LYS A 337 8.87 -19.20 38.18
N GLU A 338 8.83 -18.26 37.24
CA GLU A 338 7.75 -17.29 37.06
C GLU A 338 7.07 -17.43 35.69
N MET A 339 5.80 -17.02 35.61
CA MET A 339 5.08 -16.84 34.34
C MET A 339 5.40 -15.44 33.80
N ILE A 340 6.14 -15.34 32.69
CA ILE A 340 6.40 -14.08 31.99
C ILE A 340 5.24 -13.79 31.01
N PRO A 341 4.44 -12.73 31.21
CA PRO A 341 3.46 -12.29 30.22
C PRO A 341 4.17 -11.76 28.97
N LYS A 342 3.61 -12.02 27.79
CA LYS A 342 4.17 -11.59 26.49
C LYS A 342 3.30 -10.56 25.75
N GLN A 343 2.18 -10.15 26.35
CA GLN A 343 1.25 -9.17 25.78
C GLN A 343 0.75 -8.22 26.89
N ASP A 344 0.61 -6.94 26.59
CA ASP A 344 0.18 -5.93 27.56
C ASP A 344 -1.21 -6.24 28.14
N TRP A 345 -2.13 -6.75 27.31
CA TRP A 345 -3.48 -7.11 27.72
C TRP A 345 -3.53 -8.31 28.69
N ILE A 346 -2.56 -9.23 28.60
CA ILE A 346 -2.38 -10.32 29.57
C ILE A 346 -1.88 -9.76 30.91
N MET A 347 -0.87 -8.88 30.87
CA MET A 347 -0.31 -8.23 32.06
C MET A 347 -1.34 -7.34 32.79
N GLN A 348 -2.30 -6.76 32.07
CA GLN A 348 -3.35 -5.91 32.64
C GLN A 348 -4.56 -6.71 33.16
N SER A 349 -4.83 -7.90 32.62
CA SER A 349 -6.09 -8.63 32.86
C SER A 349 -5.97 -9.86 33.75
N VAL A 350 -4.75 -10.39 33.95
CA VAL A 350 -4.47 -11.52 34.84
C VAL A 350 -3.77 -11.02 36.10
N SER A 351 -4.20 -11.46 37.28
CA SER A 351 -3.58 -11.05 38.55
C SER A 351 -2.24 -11.74 38.78
N ILE A 352 -1.39 -11.09 39.57
CA ILE A 352 -0.08 -11.62 39.99
C ILE A 352 -0.27 -12.93 40.77
N GLU A 353 -1.37 -13.04 41.53
CA GLU A 353 -1.76 -14.23 42.29
C GLU A 353 -2.06 -15.40 41.35
N THR A 354 -2.87 -15.18 40.30
CA THR A 354 -3.16 -16.21 39.29
C THR A 354 -1.92 -16.62 38.49
N PHE A 355 -0.98 -15.71 38.20
CA PHE A 355 0.31 -16.08 37.62
C PHE A 355 1.15 -16.98 38.55
N LYS A 356 1.16 -16.71 39.87
CA LYS A 356 1.83 -17.57 40.86
C LYS A 356 1.14 -18.94 40.98
N GLU A 357 -0.18 -18.99 40.92
CA GLU A 357 -0.94 -20.24 40.89
C GLU A 357 -0.59 -21.08 39.66
N TYR A 358 -0.51 -20.47 38.47
CA TYR A 358 -0.08 -21.17 37.26
C TYR A 358 1.38 -21.60 37.29
N ALA A 359 2.30 -20.77 37.79
CA ALA A 359 3.70 -21.17 38.01
C ALA A 359 3.78 -22.39 38.94
N ALA A 360 3.05 -22.39 40.05
CA ALA A 360 2.97 -23.51 40.98
C ALA A 360 2.29 -24.75 40.37
N ILE A 361 1.36 -24.59 39.42
CA ILE A 361 0.82 -25.72 38.64
C ILE A 361 1.89 -26.31 37.71
N LYS A 362 2.70 -25.48 37.05
CA LYS A 362 3.81 -25.95 36.17
C LYS A 362 4.92 -26.63 36.98
N GLU A 363 5.29 -26.11 38.16
CA GLU A 363 6.21 -26.78 39.09
C GLU A 363 5.65 -28.12 39.60
N ARG A 364 4.36 -28.18 39.96
CA ARG A 364 3.73 -29.45 40.34
C ARG A 364 3.70 -30.43 39.17
N LEU A 365 3.47 -29.98 37.94
CA LEU A 365 3.53 -30.85 36.75
C LEU A 365 4.94 -31.40 36.50
N GLN A 366 6.00 -30.59 36.64
CA GLN A 366 7.39 -31.10 36.61
C GLN A 366 7.62 -32.20 37.66
N GLN A 367 7.01 -32.09 38.84
CA GLN A 367 7.13 -33.10 39.91
C GLN A 367 6.18 -34.31 39.76
N THR A 368 5.14 -34.23 38.91
CA THR A 368 4.05 -35.23 38.85
C THR A 368 3.70 -35.73 37.45
N ASN A 369 4.48 -35.36 36.42
CA ASN A 369 4.30 -35.85 35.05
C ASN A 369 4.26 -37.40 35.04
N LYS A 370 3.10 -37.97 34.68
CA LYS A 370 2.86 -39.43 34.66
C LYS A 370 3.78 -40.16 33.66
N ILE A 371 4.44 -39.42 32.77
CA ILE A 371 5.57 -39.82 31.94
C ILE A 371 6.82 -39.15 32.54
N ASN A 372 7.67 -39.93 33.20
CA ASN A 372 9.01 -39.51 33.66
C ASN A 372 10.00 -39.81 32.52
N ILE A 373 10.88 -38.88 32.14
CA ILE A 373 11.84 -39.13 31.04
C ILE A 373 12.75 -40.33 31.34
N THR A 374 13.08 -40.61 32.60
CA THR A 374 13.81 -41.83 33.00
C THR A 374 13.07 -43.10 32.57
N LEU A 375 11.74 -43.12 32.72
CA LEU A 375 10.89 -44.25 32.30
C LEU A 375 10.78 -44.33 30.77
N LEU A 376 10.83 -43.20 30.05
CA LEU A 376 10.92 -43.22 28.59
C LEU A 376 12.25 -43.81 28.14
N MET A 377 13.37 -43.38 28.72
CA MET A 377 14.69 -43.91 28.39
C MET A 377 14.74 -45.43 28.62
N GLU A 378 14.19 -45.94 29.73
CA GLU A 378 14.01 -47.38 29.96
C GLU A 378 13.16 -48.05 28.85
N LEU A 379 12.01 -47.48 28.48
CA LEU A 379 11.11 -48.01 27.43
C LEU A 379 11.75 -48.01 26.03
N PHE A 380 12.68 -47.10 25.75
CA PHE A 380 13.42 -46.99 24.50
C PHE A 380 14.83 -47.63 24.56
N ASN A 381 15.22 -48.25 25.68
CA ASN A 381 16.55 -48.82 25.94
C ASN A 381 17.72 -47.81 25.84
N GLN A 382 17.43 -46.53 26.07
CA GLN A 382 18.42 -45.46 26.18
C GLN A 382 18.99 -45.41 27.61
N SER A 383 20.25 -45.02 27.75
CA SER A 383 20.95 -44.97 29.05
C SER A 383 21.79 -43.71 29.28
N HIS A 384 22.15 -43.02 28.20
CA HIS A 384 22.99 -41.83 28.20
C HIS A 384 22.57 -40.94 27.02
N GLY A 385 22.46 -39.63 27.24
CA GLY A 385 22.05 -38.67 26.22
C GLY A 385 21.31 -37.50 26.85
N VAL A 386 21.04 -36.47 26.04
CA VAL A 386 20.05 -35.44 26.35
C VAL A 386 18.78 -35.84 25.62
N HIS A 387 17.71 -36.05 26.37
CA HIS A 387 16.43 -36.53 25.84
C HIS A 387 15.31 -35.54 26.12
N VAL A 388 14.38 -35.40 25.18
CA VAL A 388 13.38 -34.32 25.18
C VAL A 388 11.97 -34.91 25.15
N TYR A 389 11.19 -34.67 26.20
CA TYR A 389 9.76 -34.95 26.22
C TYR A 389 8.98 -33.68 25.91
N GLN A 390 8.01 -33.78 25.01
CA GLN A 390 7.17 -32.66 24.60
C GLN A 390 5.70 -32.99 24.75
N ARG A 391 4.89 -32.00 25.11
CA ARG A 391 3.44 -32.12 25.16
C ARG A 391 2.79 -30.88 24.53
N ILE A 392 1.91 -31.11 23.56
CA ILE A 392 1.12 -30.08 22.89
C ILE A 392 -0.34 -30.34 23.27
N TYR A 393 -0.91 -29.47 24.09
CA TYR A 393 -2.27 -29.64 24.60
C TYR A 393 -3.02 -28.31 24.58
N GLY A 394 -4.34 -28.36 24.43
CA GLY A 394 -5.12 -27.16 24.22
C GLY A 394 -6.54 -27.42 23.77
N CYS A 395 -7.16 -26.39 23.21
CA CYS A 395 -8.52 -26.45 22.71
C CYS A 395 -8.74 -25.46 21.57
N ASP A 396 -9.65 -25.85 20.67
CA ASP A 396 -10.27 -25.02 19.66
C ASP A 396 -11.70 -24.68 20.09
N TRP A 397 -12.18 -23.49 19.76
CA TRP A 397 -13.58 -23.07 19.91
C TRP A 397 -14.03 -22.26 18.69
N ASP A 398 -15.13 -22.69 18.08
CA ASP A 398 -15.79 -22.01 16.98
C ASP A 398 -16.93 -21.14 17.56
N ASN A 399 -16.80 -19.83 17.41
CA ASN A 399 -17.72 -18.84 18.00
C ASN A 399 -19.13 -18.87 17.37
N ASP A 400 -19.22 -19.34 16.12
CA ASP A 400 -20.39 -19.20 15.26
C ASP A 400 -21.32 -20.44 15.36
N THR A 401 -20.73 -21.62 15.55
CA THR A 401 -21.43 -22.89 15.86
C THR A 401 -21.55 -23.17 17.36
N GLY A 402 -20.61 -22.66 18.16
CA GLY A 402 -20.45 -23.03 19.57
C GLY A 402 -19.62 -24.30 19.80
N ASP A 403 -19.23 -25.01 18.74
CA ASP A 403 -18.45 -26.25 18.82
C ASP A 403 -17.07 -26.01 19.46
N SER A 404 -16.57 -27.02 20.17
CA SER A 404 -15.22 -26.98 20.75
C SER A 404 -14.55 -28.34 20.71
N HIS A 405 -13.24 -28.34 20.49
CA HIS A 405 -12.43 -29.54 20.35
C HIS A 405 -11.17 -29.42 21.20
N GLY A 406 -11.04 -30.24 22.25
CA GLY A 406 -9.79 -30.37 23.00
C GLY A 406 -8.77 -31.23 22.26
N PHE A 407 -7.48 -31.02 22.49
CA PHE A 407 -6.42 -31.90 22.00
C PHE A 407 -5.32 -32.08 23.05
N ASP A 408 -4.69 -33.26 23.03
CA ASP A 408 -3.59 -33.62 23.92
C ASP A 408 -2.66 -34.59 23.18
N GLN A 409 -1.44 -34.15 22.90
CA GLN A 409 -0.44 -34.84 22.11
C GLN A 409 0.88 -34.87 22.88
N HIS A 410 1.57 -36.00 22.84
CA HIS A 410 2.84 -36.24 23.50
C HIS A 410 3.86 -36.72 22.46
N GLY A 411 5.03 -36.11 22.45
CA GLY A 411 6.17 -36.50 21.63
C GLY A 411 7.41 -36.79 22.47
N TYR A 412 8.36 -37.54 21.91
CA TYR A 412 9.62 -37.88 22.53
C TYR A 412 10.77 -37.86 21.53
N ASP A 413 11.87 -37.19 21.89
CA ASP A 413 13.04 -36.92 21.03
C ASP A 413 12.68 -36.33 19.65
N GLY A 414 11.53 -35.64 19.55
CA GLY A 414 11.00 -35.01 18.34
C GLY A 414 9.96 -35.83 17.56
N GLU A 415 9.73 -37.09 17.92
CA GLU A 415 8.79 -38.00 17.25
C GLU A 415 7.46 -38.15 18.01
N ASP A 416 6.38 -38.48 17.30
CA ASP A 416 5.05 -38.74 17.90
C ASP A 416 5.10 -39.97 18.83
N PHE A 417 4.58 -39.82 20.06
CA PHE A 417 4.56 -40.89 21.07
C PHE A 417 3.15 -41.35 21.41
N ILE A 418 2.29 -40.46 21.93
CA ILE A 418 0.93 -40.76 22.41
C ILE A 418 -0.02 -39.60 22.07
N THR A 419 -1.24 -39.90 21.63
CA THR A 419 -2.26 -38.90 21.25
C THR A 419 -3.61 -39.23 21.86
N LEU A 420 -4.32 -38.24 22.42
CA LEU A 420 -5.71 -38.38 22.84
C LEU A 420 -6.65 -38.35 21.64
N ASN A 421 -7.37 -39.45 21.39
CA ASN A 421 -8.48 -39.47 20.45
C ASN A 421 -9.76 -39.08 21.18
N THR A 422 -10.18 -37.82 20.98
CA THR A 422 -11.39 -37.22 21.57
C THR A 422 -12.68 -37.90 21.15
N LYS A 423 -12.78 -38.43 19.92
CA LYS A 423 -14.02 -39.09 19.44
C LYS A 423 -14.35 -40.36 20.22
N ILE A 424 -13.34 -41.09 20.69
CA ILE A 424 -13.50 -42.32 21.49
C ILE A 424 -13.06 -42.15 22.96
N HIS A 425 -12.74 -40.93 23.38
CA HIS A 425 -12.27 -40.58 24.73
C HIS A 425 -11.15 -41.50 25.26
N ARG A 426 -10.16 -41.80 24.41
CA ARG A 426 -9.02 -42.67 24.76
C ARG A 426 -7.72 -42.24 24.10
N TYR A 427 -6.62 -42.44 24.81
CA TYR A 427 -5.29 -42.32 24.24
C TYR A 427 -5.00 -43.46 23.24
N ILE A 428 -4.23 -43.14 22.21
CA ILE A 428 -3.71 -44.04 21.19
C ILE A 428 -2.18 -43.89 21.19
N SER A 429 -1.46 -44.99 20.96
CA SER A 429 0.00 -44.99 20.87
C SER A 429 0.42 -44.84 19.41
N ALA A 430 1.31 -43.90 19.10
CA ALA A 430 1.90 -43.76 17.77
C ALA A 430 2.99 -44.83 17.53
N VAL A 431 3.75 -45.15 18.57
CA VAL A 431 4.83 -46.16 18.55
C VAL A 431 4.52 -47.35 19.47
N PRO A 432 5.11 -48.55 19.25
CA PRO A 432 4.88 -49.72 20.10
C PRO A 432 5.17 -49.49 21.59
N GLN A 433 6.22 -48.73 21.92
CA GLN A 433 6.70 -48.45 23.27
C GLN A 433 5.62 -47.78 24.15
N GLY A 434 4.86 -46.83 23.59
CA GLY A 434 3.81 -46.12 24.31
C GLY A 434 2.62 -46.99 24.70
N SER A 435 2.47 -48.20 24.13
CA SER A 435 1.36 -49.11 24.40
C SER A 435 1.21 -49.46 25.88
N ILE A 436 2.31 -49.53 26.63
CA ILE A 436 2.29 -49.81 28.07
C ILE A 436 1.66 -48.63 28.84
N THR A 437 2.08 -47.40 28.51
CA THR A 437 1.54 -46.15 29.08
C THR A 437 0.07 -45.95 28.69
N VAL A 438 -0.29 -46.15 27.42
CA VAL A 438 -1.67 -46.07 26.94
C VAL A 438 -2.58 -47.09 27.63
N ASN A 439 -2.13 -48.34 27.82
CA ASN A 439 -2.88 -49.36 28.57
C ASN A 439 -3.00 -49.07 30.07
N LYS A 440 -2.12 -48.24 30.64
CA LYS A 440 -2.20 -47.74 32.02
C LYS A 440 -3.20 -46.58 32.12
N TRP A 441 -3.10 -45.59 31.23
CA TRP A 441 -3.93 -44.39 31.23
C TRP A 441 -5.39 -44.68 30.84
N ASN A 442 -5.64 -45.51 29.82
CA ASN A 442 -6.99 -45.89 29.40
C ASN A 442 -7.76 -46.80 30.40
N LYS A 443 -7.15 -47.14 31.54
CA LYS A 443 -7.78 -47.81 32.70
C LYS A 443 -8.08 -46.87 33.87
N ASP A 444 -7.53 -45.66 33.86
CA ASP A 444 -7.70 -44.63 34.88
C ASP A 444 -8.88 -43.73 34.46
N SER A 445 -10.11 -44.13 34.81
CA SER A 445 -11.32 -43.41 34.41
C SER A 445 -11.36 -41.98 34.98
N ALA A 446 -10.85 -41.78 36.19
CA ALA A 446 -10.73 -40.47 36.81
C ALA A 446 -9.76 -39.55 36.04
N GLN A 447 -8.68 -40.08 35.46
CA GLN A 447 -7.83 -39.31 34.54
C GLN A 447 -8.59 -38.88 33.27
N LEU A 448 -9.41 -39.76 32.69
CA LEU A 448 -10.17 -39.44 31.47
C LEU A 448 -11.26 -38.40 31.73
N GLU A 449 -11.97 -38.49 32.86
CA GLU A 449 -12.93 -37.49 33.33
C GLU A 449 -12.26 -36.13 33.64
N PHE A 450 -11.08 -36.15 34.29
CA PHE A 450 -10.30 -34.94 34.55
C PHE A 450 -9.84 -34.23 33.26
N LEU A 451 -9.42 -35.00 32.24
CA LEU A 451 -9.05 -34.42 30.93
C LEU A 451 -10.25 -33.78 30.23
N GLN A 452 -11.44 -34.36 30.34
CA GLN A 452 -12.67 -33.75 29.83
C GLN A 452 -12.99 -32.42 30.53
N HIS A 453 -12.79 -32.35 31.86
CA HIS A 453 -12.95 -31.12 32.63
C HIS A 453 -11.91 -30.05 32.24
N CYS A 454 -10.63 -30.41 32.10
CA CYS A 454 -9.59 -29.50 31.60
C CYS A 454 -9.88 -28.99 30.17
N GLY A 455 -10.53 -29.80 29.32
CA GLY A 455 -11.00 -29.37 28.00
C GLY A 455 -12.06 -28.26 28.10
N GLN A 456 -12.99 -28.37 29.05
CA GLN A 456 -13.99 -27.32 29.32
C GLN A 456 -13.35 -26.06 29.89
N GLU A 457 -12.47 -26.19 30.90
CA GLU A 457 -11.75 -25.05 31.50
C GLU A 457 -10.89 -24.32 30.46
N CYS A 458 -10.23 -25.06 29.57
CA CYS A 458 -9.48 -24.50 28.44
C CYS A 458 -10.37 -23.60 27.57
N VAL A 459 -11.58 -24.05 27.22
CA VAL A 459 -12.53 -23.27 26.39
C VAL A 459 -13.02 -22.02 27.13
N GLU A 460 -13.20 -22.06 28.44
CA GLU A 460 -13.52 -20.88 29.25
C GLU A 460 -12.37 -19.85 29.26
N TRP A 461 -11.13 -20.30 29.47
CA TRP A 461 -9.95 -19.42 29.40
C TRP A 461 -9.71 -18.87 28.00
N LEU A 462 -9.87 -19.69 26.96
CA LEU A 462 -9.81 -19.28 25.55
C LEU A 462 -10.83 -18.17 25.26
N LYS A 463 -12.09 -18.33 25.68
CA LYS A 463 -13.14 -17.30 25.56
C LYS A 463 -12.76 -16.01 26.29
N LYS A 464 -12.27 -16.13 27.53
CA LYS A 464 -11.87 -15.01 28.39
C LYS A 464 -10.69 -14.21 27.81
N PHE A 465 -9.63 -14.90 27.41
CA PHE A 465 -8.47 -14.29 26.75
C PHE A 465 -8.86 -13.67 25.40
N SER A 466 -9.74 -14.32 24.63
CA SER A 466 -10.25 -13.77 23.36
C SER A 466 -11.04 -12.47 23.57
N SER A 467 -11.84 -12.37 24.64
CA SER A 467 -12.53 -11.12 25.01
C SER A 467 -11.52 -10.01 25.31
N TRP A 468 -10.51 -10.25 26.15
CA TRP A 468 -9.51 -9.23 26.50
C TRP A 468 -8.65 -8.80 25.30
N LYS A 469 -8.29 -9.75 24.43
CA LYS A 469 -7.62 -9.52 23.13
C LYS A 469 -8.50 -8.71 22.17
N VAL A 470 -9.82 -8.85 22.24
CA VAL A 470 -10.78 -8.03 21.49
C VAL A 470 -10.90 -6.62 22.09
N ASP A 471 -10.93 -6.51 23.41
CA ASP A 471 -11.22 -5.24 24.11
C ASP A 471 -10.16 -4.17 23.86
N LEU A 472 -8.87 -4.53 23.84
CA LEU A 472 -7.79 -3.61 23.44
C LEU A 472 -7.65 -3.41 21.92
N LYS A 473 -8.43 -4.13 21.09
CA LYS A 473 -8.52 -3.91 19.63
C LYS A 473 -9.82 -3.25 19.19
N ARG A 474 -10.71 -2.86 20.11
CA ARG A 474 -12.00 -2.23 19.78
C ARG A 474 -11.83 -0.97 18.93
N ARG A 475 -12.43 -0.98 17.74
CA ARG A 475 -12.59 0.19 16.86
C ARG A 475 -14.07 0.38 16.55
N ALA A 476 -14.57 1.59 16.69
CA ALA A 476 -15.94 1.94 16.29
C ALA A 476 -16.03 2.08 14.77
N PRO A 477 -17.21 1.86 14.16
CA PRO A 477 -17.39 2.05 12.73
C PRO A 477 -17.31 3.53 12.35
N GLU A 478 -16.56 3.80 11.29
CA GLU A 478 -16.76 4.98 10.45
C GLU A 478 -17.97 4.68 9.55
N VAL A 479 -18.92 5.61 9.47
CA VAL A 479 -20.20 5.41 8.77
C VAL A 479 -20.40 6.51 7.74
N SER A 480 -20.65 6.11 6.50
CA SER A 480 -20.85 7.02 5.37
C SER A 480 -22.10 6.67 4.57
N LEU A 481 -22.63 7.66 3.84
CA LEU A 481 -23.71 7.50 2.88
C LEU A 481 -23.10 7.62 1.48
N LEU A 482 -23.20 6.56 0.69
CA LEU A 482 -22.59 6.45 -0.64
C LEU A 482 -23.68 6.33 -1.70
N GLN A 483 -23.50 7.00 -2.84
CA GLN A 483 -24.42 6.90 -3.97
C GLN A 483 -23.64 6.99 -5.29
N LYS A 484 -23.90 6.07 -6.22
CA LYS A 484 -23.18 6.03 -7.50
C LYS A 484 -23.38 7.30 -8.34
N ASP A 485 -24.61 7.76 -8.43
CA ASP A 485 -25.06 9.01 -9.05
C ASP A 485 -26.42 9.41 -8.41
N PRO A 486 -26.91 10.66 -8.56
CA PRO A 486 -28.11 11.13 -7.88
C PRO A 486 -29.42 10.36 -8.13
N SER A 487 -29.47 9.45 -9.11
CA SER A 487 -30.63 8.59 -9.40
C SER A 487 -30.49 7.14 -8.92
N SER A 488 -29.30 6.72 -8.47
CA SER A 488 -29.04 5.39 -7.94
C SER A 488 -29.54 5.22 -6.47
N PRO A 489 -29.77 3.98 -5.99
CA PRO A 489 -29.99 3.70 -4.56
C PRO A 489 -28.87 4.24 -3.66
N VAL A 490 -29.18 4.50 -2.38
CA VAL A 490 -28.19 5.00 -1.41
C VAL A 490 -27.72 3.89 -0.50
N VAL A 491 -26.40 3.71 -0.42
CA VAL A 491 -25.75 2.70 0.41
C VAL A 491 -25.25 3.35 1.69
N CYS A 492 -25.74 2.90 2.85
CA CYS A 492 -25.08 3.14 4.12
C CYS A 492 -23.92 2.16 4.27
N HIS A 493 -22.70 2.67 4.42
CA HIS A 493 -21.48 1.88 4.53
C HIS A 493 -20.84 2.12 5.89
N ALA A 494 -20.75 1.06 6.70
CA ALA A 494 -19.97 1.03 7.93
C ALA A 494 -18.63 0.33 7.66
N THR A 495 -17.51 0.90 8.09
CA THR A 495 -16.17 0.32 7.91
C THR A 495 -15.24 0.63 9.08
N GLY A 496 -14.04 0.06 9.07
CA GLY A 496 -13.00 0.27 10.09
C GLY A 496 -13.28 -0.35 11.47
N PHE A 497 -14.40 -1.07 11.64
CA PHE A 497 -14.86 -1.52 12.96
C PHE A 497 -14.27 -2.86 13.39
N TYR A 498 -14.15 -3.03 14.70
CA TYR A 498 -13.75 -4.29 15.34
C TYR A 498 -14.29 -4.30 16.79
N PRO A 499 -14.88 -5.39 17.32
CA PRO A 499 -15.09 -6.70 16.70
C PRO A 499 -16.15 -6.69 15.57
N PRO A 500 -16.28 -7.78 14.77
CA PRO A 500 -17.18 -7.86 13.61
C PRO A 500 -18.69 -7.73 13.87
N SER A 501 -19.14 -7.62 15.13
CA SER A 501 -20.57 -7.58 15.46
C SER A 501 -21.15 -6.17 15.29
N VAL A 502 -21.76 -5.91 14.14
CA VAL A 502 -22.48 -4.67 13.82
C VAL A 502 -23.92 -4.99 13.36
N ALA A 503 -24.87 -4.16 13.78
CA ALA A 503 -26.21 -4.09 13.18
C ALA A 503 -26.33 -2.80 12.36
N ILE A 504 -27.07 -2.87 11.24
CA ILE A 504 -27.41 -1.71 10.41
C ILE A 504 -28.91 -1.80 10.13
N SER A 505 -29.63 -0.71 10.35
CA SER A 505 -31.06 -0.56 10.06
C SER A 505 -31.35 0.82 9.49
N TRP A 506 -32.55 1.02 8.95
CA TRP A 506 -33.03 2.31 8.49
C TRP A 506 -34.22 2.79 9.33
N LEU A 507 -34.29 4.10 9.51
CA LEU A 507 -35.45 4.81 10.04
C LEU A 507 -36.09 5.62 8.91
N ASN A 508 -37.42 5.66 8.87
CA ASN A 508 -38.20 6.60 8.08
C ASN A 508 -39.05 7.46 9.04
N ASN A 509 -38.87 8.78 9.02
CA ASN A 509 -39.55 9.74 9.91
C ASN A 509 -39.43 9.41 11.42
N GLY A 510 -38.39 8.65 11.81
CA GLY A 510 -38.14 8.21 13.19
C GLY A 510 -38.77 6.87 13.60
N GLN A 511 -39.36 6.12 12.66
CA GLN A 511 -39.82 4.74 12.86
C GLN A 511 -38.95 3.76 12.07
N ASP A 512 -38.80 2.52 12.57
CA ASP A 512 -38.02 1.47 11.90
C ASP A 512 -38.59 1.14 10.51
N HIS A 513 -37.71 1.00 9.52
CA HIS A 513 -38.04 0.78 8.13
C HIS A 513 -37.17 -0.34 7.56
N ASN A 514 -37.83 -1.42 7.12
CA ASN A 514 -37.21 -2.64 6.58
C ASN A 514 -37.76 -3.01 5.19
N GLU A 515 -38.67 -2.20 4.64
CA GLU A 515 -39.13 -2.29 3.25
C GLU A 515 -38.09 -1.62 2.35
N ASP A 516 -37.91 -2.11 1.12
CA ASP A 516 -36.92 -1.59 0.15
C ASP A 516 -35.48 -1.44 0.67
N VAL A 517 -35.12 -2.21 1.71
CA VAL A 517 -33.77 -2.29 2.29
C VAL A 517 -33.14 -3.63 1.92
N ASP A 518 -31.99 -3.55 1.25
CA ASP A 518 -31.06 -4.66 1.08
C ASP A 518 -29.92 -4.56 2.11
N LEU A 519 -29.41 -5.70 2.59
CA LEU A 519 -28.43 -5.79 3.68
C LEU A 519 -27.22 -6.62 3.24
N GLY A 520 -26.18 -5.92 2.81
CA GLY A 520 -24.94 -6.52 2.33
C GLY A 520 -24.20 -7.35 3.37
N GLU A 521 -23.31 -8.21 2.88
CA GLU A 521 -22.51 -9.11 3.72
C GLU A 521 -21.52 -8.35 4.61
N LEU A 522 -21.13 -9.02 5.71
CA LEU A 522 -20.01 -8.58 6.54
C LEU A 522 -18.70 -9.01 5.85
N LEU A 523 -17.87 -8.05 5.45
CA LEU A 523 -16.61 -8.31 4.76
C LEU A 523 -15.40 -7.94 5.65
N PRO A 524 -14.36 -8.78 5.75
CA PRO A 524 -13.13 -8.42 6.45
C PRO A 524 -12.24 -7.51 5.61
N ASN A 525 -11.76 -6.43 6.24
CA ASN A 525 -10.84 -5.47 5.63
C ASN A 525 -9.39 -6.00 5.60
N VAL A 526 -8.52 -5.29 4.89
CA VAL A 526 -7.09 -5.62 4.78
C VAL A 526 -6.38 -5.63 6.13
N ASP A 527 -6.67 -4.65 6.98
CA ASP A 527 -5.99 -4.39 8.25
C ASP A 527 -6.52 -5.23 9.43
N GLY A 528 -7.46 -6.14 9.18
CA GLY A 528 -8.12 -6.97 10.19
C GLY A 528 -9.33 -6.31 10.88
N THR A 529 -9.77 -5.14 10.42
CA THR A 529 -11.11 -4.61 10.75
C THR A 529 -12.17 -5.21 9.83
N PHE A 530 -13.41 -4.76 9.96
CA PHE A 530 -14.55 -5.21 9.16
C PHE A 530 -15.31 -4.04 8.55
N GLN A 531 -16.05 -4.35 7.49
CA GLN A 531 -17.02 -3.47 6.84
C GLN A 531 -18.34 -4.19 6.56
N LYS A 532 -19.43 -3.43 6.47
CA LYS A 532 -20.76 -3.92 6.09
C LYS A 532 -21.57 -2.80 5.44
N THR A 533 -22.40 -3.14 4.47
CA THR A 533 -23.28 -2.21 3.76
C THR A 533 -24.76 -2.49 4.04
N SER A 534 -25.61 -1.48 3.83
CA SER A 534 -27.06 -1.62 3.65
C SER A 534 -27.54 -0.61 2.63
N THR A 535 -28.31 -1.06 1.64
CA THR A 535 -28.76 -0.27 0.49
C THR A 535 -30.24 0.05 0.64
N LEU A 536 -30.61 1.33 0.61
CA LEU A 536 -31.99 1.80 0.55
C LEU A 536 -32.39 2.06 -0.91
N ILE A 537 -33.35 1.28 -1.41
CA ILE A 537 -33.80 1.24 -2.81
C ILE A 537 -35.00 2.18 -3.01
N VAL A 538 -34.90 3.42 -2.50
CA VAL A 538 -35.96 4.43 -2.54
C VAL A 538 -35.60 5.55 -3.51
N TYR A 539 -36.55 5.99 -4.34
CA TYR A 539 -36.32 7.01 -5.37
C TYR A 539 -36.07 8.42 -4.76
N PRO A 540 -35.29 9.29 -5.44
CA PRO A 540 -35.00 10.65 -4.95
C PRO A 540 -36.24 11.50 -4.64
N ASP A 541 -37.31 11.37 -5.43
CA ASP A 541 -38.56 12.11 -5.20
C ASP A 541 -39.32 11.64 -3.95
N GLU A 542 -38.97 10.50 -3.37
CA GLU A 542 -39.64 9.92 -2.21
C GLU A 542 -38.82 10.10 -0.93
N TRP A 543 -37.50 9.85 -0.97
CA TRP A 543 -36.66 10.11 0.19
C TRP A 543 -36.49 11.61 0.46
N LYS A 544 -36.58 12.50 -0.54
CA LYS A 544 -36.60 13.95 -0.29
C LYS A 544 -37.91 14.48 0.33
N LYS A 545 -38.93 13.63 0.49
CA LYS A 545 -40.19 13.95 1.20
C LYS A 545 -40.24 13.41 2.63
N ASN A 546 -39.28 12.58 3.03
CA ASN A 546 -39.30 11.80 4.27
C ASN A 546 -37.96 11.91 5.00
N GLN A 547 -37.94 11.95 6.32
CA GLN A 547 -36.68 11.96 7.07
C GLN A 547 -36.12 10.54 7.23
N PHE A 548 -35.49 10.04 6.17
CA PHE A 548 -34.72 8.80 6.22
C PHE A 548 -33.42 8.98 7.01
N ALA A 549 -33.01 7.94 7.73
CA ALA A 549 -31.71 7.89 8.39
C ALA A 549 -31.20 6.45 8.53
N CYS A 550 -29.93 6.22 8.22
CA CYS A 550 -29.25 4.97 8.57
C CYS A 550 -28.89 4.98 10.06
N VAL A 551 -29.05 3.84 10.72
CA VAL A 551 -28.65 3.60 12.11
C VAL A 551 -27.69 2.42 12.14
N VAL A 552 -26.50 2.63 12.71
CA VAL A 552 -25.45 1.62 12.87
C VAL A 552 -25.19 1.40 14.34
N GLU A 553 -25.42 0.18 14.82
CA GLU A 553 -25.19 -0.20 16.22
C GLU A 553 -23.97 -1.12 16.34
N HIS A 554 -23.01 -0.70 17.16
CA HIS A 554 -21.77 -1.42 17.39
C HIS A 554 -21.38 -1.36 18.87
N GLN A 555 -21.31 -2.52 19.53
CA GLN A 555 -20.85 -2.65 20.93
C GLN A 555 -21.59 -1.72 21.93
N GLY A 556 -22.90 -1.50 21.73
CA GLY A 556 -23.71 -0.61 22.57
C GLY A 556 -23.55 0.88 22.30
N LYS A 557 -22.87 1.26 21.20
CA LYS A 557 -22.90 2.62 20.63
C LYS A 557 -23.77 2.62 19.38
N THR A 558 -24.59 3.66 19.25
CA THR A 558 -25.48 3.89 18.11
C THR A 558 -25.00 5.13 17.35
N ILE A 559 -24.71 4.99 16.06
CA ILE A 559 -24.38 6.08 15.14
C ILE A 559 -25.57 6.25 14.20
N ARG A 560 -26.07 7.48 14.03
CA ARG A 560 -27.21 7.79 13.15
C ARG A 560 -26.80 8.81 12.09
N MET A 561 -26.86 8.40 10.82
CA MET A 561 -26.61 9.25 9.66
C MET A 561 -27.95 9.63 9.03
N ILE A 562 -28.32 10.91 9.04
CA ILE A 562 -29.53 11.42 8.39
C ILE A 562 -29.26 11.58 6.89
N LEU A 563 -30.23 11.21 6.06
CA LEU A 563 -30.08 11.21 4.60
C LEU A 563 -30.25 12.63 4.02
N ASN A 564 -29.15 13.36 3.87
CA ASN A 564 -29.11 14.69 3.24
C ASN A 564 -28.28 14.66 1.94
N GLU A 565 -28.65 15.48 0.95
CA GLU A 565 -28.00 15.48 -0.39
C GLU A 565 -26.54 15.97 -0.38
N ASP A 566 -26.13 16.77 0.60
CA ASP A 566 -24.72 17.20 0.78
C ASP A 566 -23.86 16.21 1.58
N ASP A 567 -24.47 15.30 2.37
CA ASP A 567 -23.77 14.28 3.16
C ASP A 567 -23.47 12.99 2.35
N ILE A 568 -24.08 12.86 1.15
CA ILE A 568 -23.93 11.70 0.27
C ILE A 568 -22.66 11.82 -0.59
N LYS A 569 -21.70 10.91 -0.37
CA LYS A 569 -20.48 10.78 -1.17
C LYS A 569 -20.80 10.06 -2.48
N SER A 570 -20.42 10.65 -3.62
CA SER A 570 -20.77 10.12 -4.95
C SER A 570 -19.63 10.21 -5.96
N ASN A 571 -19.77 9.53 -7.12
CA ASN A 571 -18.75 9.54 -8.19
C ASN A 571 -18.50 10.93 -8.82
N ARG A 572 -19.20 12.01 -8.40
CA ARG A 572 -18.90 13.38 -8.83
C ARG A 572 -17.64 13.89 -8.15
N THR A 573 -16.61 14.15 -8.96
CA THR A 573 -15.36 14.80 -8.54
C THR A 573 -15.61 16.22 -7.98
N ARG A 574 -15.84 16.34 -6.67
CA ARG A 574 -15.57 17.57 -5.91
C ARG A 574 -14.28 17.35 -5.11
N VAL A 575 -13.23 18.11 -5.40
CA VAL A 575 -12.01 18.11 -4.58
C VAL A 575 -12.29 18.91 -3.30
N PRO A 576 -12.14 18.33 -2.09
CA PRO A 576 -12.34 19.07 -0.84
C PRO A 576 -11.22 20.09 -0.60
N LEU A 577 -11.60 21.33 -0.28
CA LEU A 577 -10.72 22.50 -0.17
C LEU A 577 -9.96 22.58 1.18
N SER A 578 -9.74 21.46 1.87
CA SER A 578 -9.44 21.42 3.32
C SER A 578 -8.16 20.65 3.73
N LEU A 579 -7.34 20.17 2.79
CA LEU A 579 -6.13 19.40 3.09
C LEU A 579 -4.83 20.22 3.00
N PHE A 580 -4.64 21.14 3.95
CA PHE A 580 -3.33 21.74 4.25
C PHE A 580 -3.07 21.77 5.76
N PRO A 581 -2.21 20.89 6.31
CA PRO A 581 -1.77 20.98 7.70
C PRO A 581 -0.71 22.09 7.85
N PRO A 582 -0.74 22.90 8.92
CA PRO A 582 0.26 23.95 9.12
C PRO A 582 1.60 23.35 9.55
N SER A 583 2.69 23.70 8.85
CA SER A 583 4.06 23.43 9.30
C SER A 583 4.95 24.64 9.04
N ARG A 584 5.71 25.02 10.06
CA ARG A 584 6.57 26.21 10.05
C ARG A 584 7.87 25.91 9.32
N PHE A 585 8.40 26.89 8.59
CA PHE A 585 9.84 26.99 8.36
C PHE A 585 10.37 28.38 8.71
N ILE A 586 11.67 28.42 9.03
CA ILE A 586 12.40 29.63 9.41
C ILE A 586 13.10 30.17 8.16
N LEU A 587 12.95 31.47 7.92
CA LEU A 587 13.61 32.21 6.85
C LEU A 587 15.14 32.12 6.96
N PHE A 588 15.82 31.98 5.82
CA PHE A 588 16.97 32.82 5.51
C PHE A 588 17.03 33.13 4.00
N LEU A 589 17.31 34.39 3.67
CA LEU A 589 17.47 34.90 2.30
C LEU A 589 18.89 34.64 1.79
N GLY A 590 19.07 34.31 0.50
CA GLY A 590 20.36 33.86 -0.06
C GLY A 590 20.82 34.53 -1.37
N GLY A 591 19.95 34.63 -2.38
CA GLY A 591 20.22 35.34 -3.66
C GLY A 591 21.19 34.65 -4.64
N LEU A 592 21.32 35.25 -5.85
CA LEU A 592 22.24 34.89 -6.97
C LEU A 592 21.95 33.54 -7.66
N SER A 593 22.22 33.30 -8.96
CA SER A 593 22.53 34.15 -10.14
C SER A 593 22.58 33.29 -11.43
N ALA A 594 22.40 33.89 -12.61
CA ALA A 594 22.86 33.44 -13.95
C ALA A 594 22.24 32.15 -14.59
N CYS A 595 22.36 31.86 -15.92
CA CYS A 595 22.43 32.66 -17.17
C CYS A 595 22.54 31.73 -18.43
N SER A 596 21.63 31.71 -19.43
CA SER A 596 20.30 30.99 -19.67
C SER A 596 19.78 29.70 -20.67
N ALA A 597 20.02 28.84 -21.81
CA ALA A 597 20.72 28.64 -23.24
C ALA A 597 19.96 28.13 -24.58
N ILE A 598 20.46 28.34 -25.85
CA ILE A 598 20.02 27.75 -27.20
C ILE A 598 20.92 26.54 -27.69
N PRO A 599 20.78 25.70 -28.79
CA PRO A 599 19.76 25.40 -29.88
C PRO A 599 19.20 23.93 -29.88
N ALA A 600 18.23 23.42 -30.68
CA ALA A 600 17.41 23.82 -31.86
C ALA A 600 17.76 23.18 -33.25
N ALA A 601 16.80 22.43 -33.87
CA ALA A 601 16.75 21.90 -35.26
C ALA A 601 15.46 21.02 -35.47
N ILE A 602 14.83 20.76 -36.65
CA ILE A 602 14.81 21.34 -38.02
C ILE A 602 13.59 20.79 -38.84
N SER A 603 13.33 21.36 -40.04
CA SER A 603 12.51 20.82 -41.17
C SER A 603 11.00 21.13 -41.21
N SER A 604 10.38 21.41 -42.38
CA SER A 604 10.94 21.71 -43.71
C SER A 604 9.92 22.39 -44.65
N THR A 605 10.40 22.99 -45.75
CA THR A 605 9.75 22.88 -47.07
C THR A 605 10.76 23.17 -48.19
N ARG A 606 10.37 22.96 -49.46
CA ARG A 606 11.28 22.65 -50.57
C ARG A 606 11.08 23.62 -51.75
N GLY A 607 12.16 24.26 -52.20
CA GLY A 607 12.23 25.10 -53.40
C GLY A 607 13.52 24.78 -54.19
N ARG A 608 13.61 25.22 -55.45
CA ARG A 608 14.65 24.79 -56.41
C ARG A 608 15.10 25.95 -57.31
N GLU A 609 16.25 25.73 -57.96
CA GLU A 609 16.78 26.40 -59.17
C GLU A 609 17.78 27.58 -58.95
N ASP A 610 19.02 27.24 -59.35
CA ASP A 610 20.00 27.95 -60.20
C ASP A 610 20.76 29.22 -59.75
N GLU A 611 22.09 28.99 -59.66
CA GLU A 611 23.25 29.77 -60.15
C GLU A 611 23.30 31.33 -60.17
N ARG A 612 24.50 31.81 -59.78
CA ARG A 612 25.17 33.10 -60.09
C ARG A 612 24.62 34.34 -59.39
N ASP A 613 25.45 35.28 -58.92
CA ASP A 613 26.93 35.38 -58.85
C ASP A 613 27.40 35.68 -57.41
#